data_AF-A0A537S3F7-F1
#
_entry.id   AF-A0A537S3F7-F1
#
_cell.length_a   1.000
_cell.length_b   1.000
_cell.length_c   1.000
_cell.angle_alpha   90.00
_cell.angle_beta   90.00
_cell.angle_gamma   90.00
#
_symmetry.space_group_name_H-M   'P 1'
#
loop_
_entity.id
_entity.type
_entity.pdbx_description
1 polymer ?
#
loop_
_entity_poly.entity_id
_entity_poly.type
_entity_poly.pdbx_seq_one_letter_code
_entity_poly.pdbx_strand_id
1 'polypeptide(L)' 'MVNASQIQEHMEIKGSDGQHVGKVDRVEGDRIKLAKSDPTSGGKHQYMDLAAVKEVKDGCVVVSKSADECKRTLQ' A
#
# COMPACT_ATOMS: atom_id res chain seq x y z
N MET A 1 -3.37 0.21 15.85
CA MET A 1 -1.94 0.04 15.52
C MET A 1 -1.85 -1.14 14.59
N VAL A 2 -1.55 -0.88 13.31
CA VAL A 2 -1.38 -1.92 12.30
C VAL A 2 0.10 -2.25 12.30
N ASN A 3 0.46 -3.52 12.42
CA ASN A 3 1.86 -3.93 12.46
C ASN A 3 2.30 -4.44 11.10
N ALA A 4 3.54 -4.14 10.73
CA ALA A 4 4.21 -4.67 9.53
C ALA A 4 4.09 -6.20 9.43
N SER A 5 4.09 -6.88 10.58
CA SER A 5 3.95 -8.33 10.69
C SER A 5 2.63 -8.88 10.12
N GLN A 6 1.59 -8.05 9.98
CA GLN A 6 0.32 -8.43 9.36
C GLN A 6 0.32 -8.21 7.84
N ILE A 7 1.27 -7.44 7.33
CA ILE A 7 1.39 -7.11 5.92
C ILE A 7 2.35 -8.14 5.30
N GLN A 8 1.83 -8.92 4.37
CA GLN A 8 2.64 -9.88 3.63
C GLN A 8 3.06 -9.31 2.28
N GLU A 9 4.20 -9.80 1.80
CA GLU A 9 4.66 -9.60 0.43
C GLU A 9 3.56 -10.10 -0.53
N HIS A 10 3.37 -9.43 -1.67
CA HIS A 10 2.29 -9.68 -2.63
C HIS A 10 0.86 -9.37 -2.17
N MET A 11 0.64 -8.76 -1.00
CA MET A 11 -0.70 -8.31 -0.61
C MET A 11 -1.24 -7.18 -1.50
N GLU A 12 -2.57 -7.11 -1.59
CA GLU A 12 -3.28 -6.09 -2.34
C GLU A 12 -3.51 -4.85 -1.46
N ILE A 13 -3.27 -3.66 -2.00
CA ILE A 13 -3.47 -2.39 -1.28
C ILE A 13 -4.73 -1.74 -1.83
N LYS A 14 -5.69 -1.48 -0.93
CA LYS A 14 -6.96 -0.85 -1.21
C LYS A 14 -7.06 0.50 -0.51
N GLY A 15 -7.54 1.49 -1.25
CA GLY A 15 -7.84 2.80 -0.71
C GLY A 15 -8.99 2.74 0.28
N SER A 16 -9.18 3.81 1.05
CA SER A 16 -10.37 3.93 1.90
C SER A 16 -11.68 3.90 1.09
N ASP A 17 -11.62 4.20 -0.22
CA ASP A 17 -12.75 4.08 -1.16
C ASP A 17 -12.95 2.66 -1.71
N GLY A 18 -12.17 1.68 -1.28
CA GLY A 18 -12.19 0.30 -1.79
C GLY A 18 -11.55 0.12 -3.17
N GLN A 19 -11.03 1.19 -3.77
CA GLN A 19 -10.30 1.14 -5.04
C GLN A 19 -8.91 0.55 -4.87
N HIS A 20 -8.46 -0.19 -5.89
CA HIS A 20 -7.10 -0.73 -5.96
C HIS A 20 -6.07 0.41 -6.06
N VAL A 21 -5.14 0.45 -5.11
CA VAL A 21 -4.02 1.39 -5.10
C VAL A 21 -2.80 0.78 -5.77
N GLY A 22 -2.55 -0.50 -5.48
CA GLY A 22 -1.38 -1.23 -5.97
C GLY A 22 -1.16 -2.53 -5.20
N LYS A 23 0.01 -3.14 -5.41
CA LYS A 23 0.41 -4.39 -4.77
C LYS A 23 1.67 -4.19 -3.94
N VAL A 24 1.75 -4.84 -2.79
CA VAL A 24 2.96 -4.88 -1.96
C VAL A 24 4.01 -5.72 -2.69
N ASP A 25 5.17 -5.12 -2.97
CA ASP A 25 6.37 -5.83 -3.44
C ASP A 25 7.09 -6.44 -2.24
N ARG A 26 7.43 -5.58 -1.27
CA ARG A 26 8.21 -5.97 -0.09
C ARG A 26 7.93 -5.07 1.09
N VAL A 27 8.06 -5.58 2.31
CA VAL A 27 8.03 -4.77 3.53
C VAL A 27 9.45 -4.72 4.10
N GLU A 28 9.97 -3.51 4.30
CA GLU A 28 11.26 -3.24 4.93
C GLU A 28 11.05 -2.45 6.22
N GLY A 29 11.03 -3.17 7.35
CA GLY A 29 10.75 -2.59 8.67
C GLY A 29 9.36 -1.97 8.70
N ASP A 30 9.30 -0.64 8.81
CA ASP A 30 8.06 0.15 8.83
C ASP A 30 7.66 0.73 7.47
N ARG A 31 8.40 0.39 6.40
CA ARG A 31 8.14 0.86 5.04
C ARG A 31 7.67 -0.27 4.14
N ILE A 32 6.63 0.00 3.39
CA ILE A 32 6.04 -0.90 2.41
C ILE A 32 6.47 -0.41 1.03
N LYS A 33 7.19 -1.26 0.31
CA LYS A 33 7.54 -1.03 -1.09
C LYS A 33 6.42 -1.53 -1.98
N LEU A 34 5.94 -0.67 -2.86
CA LEU A 34 4.91 -1.04 -3.84
C LEU A 34 5.55 -1.57 -5.13
N ALA A 35 4.89 -2.54 -5.73
CA ALA A 35 5.31 -3.14 -6.99
C ALA A 35 5.10 -2.14 -8.12
N LYS A 36 6.19 -1.77 -8.81
CA LYS A 36 6.16 -0.88 -9.99
C LYS A 36 5.30 -1.42 -11.15
N SER A 37 4.99 -2.71 -11.10
CA SER A 37 4.30 -3.42 -12.16
C SER A 37 2.82 -3.04 -12.26
N ASP A 38 2.30 -2.26 -11.31
CA ASP A 38 0.95 -1.75 -11.36
C ASP A 38 0.89 -0.55 -12.33
N PRO A 39 0.00 -0.55 -13.35
CA PRO A 39 -0.14 0.57 -14.29
C PRO A 39 -0.49 1.88 -13.55
N THR A 40 -1.03 1.74 -12.35
CA THR A 40 -1.44 2.83 -11.47
C THR A 40 -0.28 3.48 -10.69
N SER A 41 0.90 2.84 -10.59
CA SER A 41 2.11 3.42 -9.98
C SER A 41 2.93 4.29 -10.93
N GLY A 42 2.49 4.45 -12.19
CA GLY A 42 3.16 5.31 -13.17
C GLY A 42 4.63 4.96 -13.44
N GLY A 43 5.06 3.74 -13.13
CA GLY A 43 6.43 3.26 -13.33
C GLY A 43 7.46 3.71 -12.28
N LYS A 44 7.05 4.28 -11.15
CA LYS A 44 7.97 4.70 -10.06
C LYS A 44 8.05 3.64 -8.95
N HIS A 45 9.21 3.54 -8.30
CA HIS A 45 9.35 2.79 -7.05
C HIS A 45 8.72 3.60 -5.92
N GLN A 46 7.48 3.28 -5.61
CA GLN A 46 6.72 3.96 -4.58
C GLN A 46 6.96 3.30 -3.23
N TYR A 47 7.24 4.11 -2.21
CA TYR A 47 7.36 3.66 -0.83
C TYR A 47 6.25 4.27 0.00
N MET A 48 5.66 3.45 0.87
CA MET A 48 4.57 3.84 1.75
C MET A 48 4.92 3.48 3.18
N ASP A 49 4.85 4.46 4.07
CA ASP A 49 4.99 4.18 5.50
C ASP A 49 3.74 3.46 6.03
N LEU A 50 3.95 2.52 6.95
CA LEU A 50 2.87 1.80 7.64
C LEU A 50 1.90 2.73 8.36
N ALA A 51 2.33 3.94 8.70
CA ALA A 51 1.49 4.97 9.30
C ALA A 51 0.28 5.37 8.43
N ALA A 52 0.36 5.20 7.11
CA ALA A 52 -0.75 5.48 6.20
C ALA A 52 -1.78 4.33 6.16
N VAL A 53 -1.38 3.13 6.60
CA VAL A 53 -2.25 1.95 6.67
C VAL A 53 -3.24 2.14 7.82
N LYS A 54 -4.53 2.00 7.51
CA LYS A 54 -5.60 2.09 8.48
C LYS A 54 -5.84 0.73 9.15
N GLU A 55 -5.95 -0.32 8.34
CA GLU A 55 -6.22 -1.68 8.80
C GLU A 55 -5.79 -2.72 7.74
N VAL A 56 -5.60 -3.98 8.15
CA VAL A 56 -5.41 -5.11 7.24
C VAL A 56 -6.61 -6.04 7.40
N LYS A 57 -7.31 -6.32 6.30
CA LYS A 57 -8.52 -7.16 6.28
C LYS A 57 -8.42 -8.19 5.16
N ASP A 58 -8.64 -9.47 5.46
CA ASP A 58 -8.60 -10.57 4.48
C ASP A 58 -7.33 -10.59 3.61
N GLY A 59 -6.18 -10.25 4.20
CA GLY A 59 -4.91 -10.14 3.46
C GLY A 59 -4.85 -8.98 2.45
N CYS A 60 -5.77 -8.02 2.57
CA CYS A 60 -5.72 -6.73 1.86
C CYS A 60 -5.34 -5.62 2.86
N VAL A 61 -4.42 -4.76 2.44
CA VAL A 61 -4.01 -3.57 3.20
C VAL A 61 -4.97 -2.44 2.85
N VAL A 62 -5.73 -1.96 3.83
CA VAL A 62 -6.63 -0.81 3.66
C VAL A 62 -5.94 0.43 4.22
N VAL A 63 -5.76 1.43 3.36
CA VAL A 63 -5.15 2.70 3.74
C VAL A 63 -6.21 3.71 4.13
N SER A 64 -5.82 4.69 4.94
CA SER A 64 -6.72 5.73 5.43
C SER A 64 -7.11 6.75 4.35
N LYS A 65 -6.28 6.89 3.32
CA LYS A 65 -6.48 7.79 2.20
C LYS A 65 -7.14 7.10 1.00
N SER A 66 -7.67 7.89 0.09
CA SER A 66 -8.17 7.41 -1.18
C SER A 66 -7.06 6.83 -2.04
N ALA A 67 -7.40 5.89 -2.92
CA ALA A 67 -6.43 5.29 -3.84
C ALA A 67 -5.70 6.37 -4.65
N ASP A 68 -6.43 7.36 -5.14
CA ASP A 68 -5.88 8.48 -5.93
C ASP A 68 -4.93 9.38 -5.13
N GLU A 69 -5.32 9.74 -3.92
CA GLU A 69 -4.50 10.51 -2.96
C GLU A 69 -3.19 9.77 -2.62
N CYS A 70 -3.28 8.47 -2.33
CA CYS A 70 -2.09 7.65 -2.10
C CYS A 70 -1.18 7.69 -3.32
N LYS A 71 -1.71 7.42 -4.51
CA LYS A 71 -0.94 7.44 -5.76
C LYS A 71 -0.23 8.77 -6.02
N ARG A 72 -0.85 9.89 -5.64
CA ARG A 72 -0.25 11.24 -5.77
C ARG A 72 0.82 11.54 -4.72
N THR A 73 0.69 11.00 -3.51
CA THR A 73 1.57 11.30 -2.38
C THR A 73 2.80 10.39 -2.34
N LEU A 74 2.71 9.20 -2.96
CA LEU A 74 3.81 8.24 -3.05
C LEU A 74 4.97 8.81 -3.89
N GLN A 75 6.11 9.03 -3.24
CA GLN A 75 7.37 9.51 -3.83
C GLN A 75 8.30 8.37 -4.24
#